data_AF-A0A9P0F983-F1
#
_entry.id   AF-A0A9P0F983-F1
#
_cell.length_a   1.000
_cell.length_b   1.000
_cell.length_c   1.000
_cell.angle_alpha   90.00
_cell.angle_beta   90.00
_cell.angle_gamma   90.00
#
_symmetry.space_group_name_H-M   'P 1'
#
loop_
_entity.id
_entity.type
_entity.pdbx_description
1 polymer ?
#
loop_
_entity_poly.entity_id
_entity_poly.type
_entity_poly.pdbx_seq_one_letter_code
_entity_poly.pdbx_strand_id
1 'polypeptide(L)'
;MATMDSSPSAAVNPLLGQRWVSLSAALSPYPVVQCRSTPSSAKAPASPAREELGAWGRARRAASGPRHSACVDSVPRSLVRDFPAMLLPSLLGALASLLLLQLVGGQVPGWTEKCITCICDASSGCNETIGCLQDNNVKYCGMFLISHPYWKDAGEPVLDFDNPTRPGAFETCTLDSYCASRTVNQYVTRFFTDCNRNKRIECDDHARIHFFGAARCTAPIEDTLYYKDFRRCWDKKNFPPTLTT
;
A
#
# COMPACT_ATOMS: atom_id res chain seq x y z
N MET A 1 49.32 14.37 30.24
CA MET A 1 49.19 14.04 31.68
C MET A 1 48.26 15.08 32.29
N ALA A 2 46.95 14.79 32.25
CA ALA A 2 45.90 15.47 33.00
C ALA A 2 44.70 14.52 32.95
N THR A 3 44.27 14.09 34.13
CA THR A 3 43.27 13.07 34.41
C THR A 3 41.90 13.68 34.65
N MET A 4 40.87 12.89 34.30
CA MET A 4 39.54 12.80 34.92
C MET A 4 38.65 14.05 34.94
N ASP A 5 37.47 13.96 34.30
CA ASP A 5 36.27 13.78 35.11
C ASP A 5 35.11 13.10 34.35
N SER A 6 34.19 12.58 35.15
CA SER A 6 33.29 11.46 34.87
C SER A 6 31.83 11.92 34.81
N SER A 7 31.05 11.39 33.84
CA SER A 7 29.65 10.92 33.89
C SER A 7 28.60 11.60 34.82
N PRO A 8 27.30 11.71 34.43
CA PRO A 8 26.52 10.48 34.18
C PRO A 8 25.40 10.49 33.12
N SER A 9 25.09 9.26 32.74
CA SER A 9 23.97 8.75 31.97
C SER A 9 22.59 9.30 32.38
N ALA A 10 21.78 9.64 31.38
CA ALA A 10 20.34 9.83 31.55
C ALA A 10 19.65 8.45 31.67
N ALA A 11 19.07 8.20 32.85
CA ALA A 11 18.29 7.03 33.15
C ALA A 11 16.87 7.13 32.55
N VAL A 12 16.43 6.01 31.97
CA VAL A 12 15.07 5.74 31.50
C VAL A 12 14.17 5.56 32.71
N ASN A 13 13.04 6.29 32.76
CA ASN A 13 12.01 6.11 33.79
C ASN A 13 10.80 5.35 33.21
N PRO A 14 10.58 4.08 33.58
CA PRO A 14 9.35 3.36 33.28
C PRO A 14 8.36 3.57 34.44
N LEU A 15 7.09 3.82 34.11
CA LEU A 15 5.88 3.87 34.96
C LEU A 15 5.16 5.22 34.93
N LEU A 16 4.41 5.46 33.87
CA LEU A 16 3.12 6.16 33.91
C LEU A 16 2.29 5.75 32.71
N GLY A 17 1.94 4.45 32.69
CA GLY A 17 0.79 3.97 31.95
C GLY A 17 -0.44 4.13 32.82
N GLN A 18 -1.52 4.68 32.23
CA GLN A 18 -2.90 4.20 32.29
C GLN A 18 -3.87 5.38 32.12
N ARG A 19 -4.90 5.14 31.29
CA ARG A 19 -6.15 5.91 31.06
C ARG A 19 -6.11 7.09 30.09
N TRP A 20 -6.23 6.80 28.80
CA TRP A 20 -7.17 7.49 27.91
C TRP A 20 -7.69 6.48 26.88
N VAL A 21 -8.76 5.78 27.24
CA VAL A 21 -9.58 5.01 26.30
C VAL A 21 -10.95 5.65 26.28
N SER A 22 -11.48 5.79 25.05
CA SER A 22 -12.84 6.20 24.69
C SER A 22 -13.10 7.70 24.56
N LEU A 23 -13.15 8.17 23.31
CA LEU A 23 -14.34 8.78 22.69
C LEU A 23 -13.93 9.44 21.36
N SER A 24 -14.17 8.76 20.23
CA SER A 24 -14.57 9.32 18.92
C SER A 24 -14.39 8.26 17.83
N ALA A 25 -15.28 7.27 17.83
CA ALA A 25 -15.46 6.34 16.72
C ALA A 25 -16.97 6.25 16.47
N ALA A 26 -17.48 7.17 15.66
CA ALA A 26 -18.77 7.05 15.03
C ALA A 26 -18.73 7.87 13.74
N LEU A 27 -18.72 7.17 12.61
CA LEU A 27 -19.25 7.52 11.28
C LEU A 27 -18.45 6.76 10.21
N SER A 28 -18.76 5.46 10.04
CA SER A 28 -18.43 4.69 8.84
C SER A 28 -19.65 3.86 8.44
N PRO A 29 -20.21 4.03 7.22
CA PRO A 29 -21.45 3.39 6.80
C PRO A 29 -21.17 2.11 5.98
N TYR A 30 -20.48 1.12 6.58
CA TYR A 30 -20.38 -0.22 5.98
C TYR A 30 -20.68 -1.30 7.02
N PRO A 31 -21.58 -2.26 6.74
CA PRO A 31 -21.89 -3.35 7.65
C PRO A 31 -20.75 -4.36 7.68
N VAL A 32 -20.18 -4.61 8.87
CA VAL A 32 -19.24 -5.70 9.12
C VAL A 32 -20.03 -7.00 9.29
N VAL A 33 -19.80 -7.96 8.39
CA VAL A 33 -20.30 -9.34 8.50
C VAL A 33 -19.50 -10.07 9.57
N GLN A 34 -20.14 -10.44 10.68
CA GLN A 34 -19.53 -11.28 11.72
C GLN A 34 -19.94 -12.74 11.53
N CYS A 35 -18.99 -13.57 11.09
CA CYS A 35 -19.12 -15.02 11.19
C CYS A 35 -18.76 -15.46 12.62
N ARG A 36 -19.74 -16.01 13.34
CA ARG A 36 -19.57 -16.51 14.72
C ARG A 36 -19.29 -18.01 14.67
N SER A 37 -18.07 -18.43 14.99
CA SER A 37 -17.72 -19.82 15.25
C SER A 37 -18.14 -20.20 16.67
N THR A 38 -18.96 -21.24 16.82
CA THR A 38 -19.28 -21.85 18.12
C THR A 38 -18.23 -22.90 18.50
N PRO A 39 -17.81 -23.00 19.76
CA PRO A 39 -16.93 -24.06 20.22
C PRO A 39 -17.74 -25.32 20.54
N SER A 40 -17.36 -26.46 19.95
CA SER A 40 -17.89 -27.78 20.30
C SER A 40 -16.95 -28.46 21.30
N SER A 41 -17.44 -28.66 22.53
CA SER A 41 -16.84 -29.54 23.52
C SER A 41 -17.15 -30.99 23.16
N ALA A 42 -16.13 -31.77 22.82
CA ALA A 42 -16.21 -33.23 22.87
C ALA A 42 -14.91 -33.80 23.45
N LYS A 43 -15.11 -34.64 24.47
CA LYS A 43 -14.14 -35.24 25.38
C LYS A 43 -13.54 -36.49 24.74
N ALA A 44 -12.21 -36.56 24.63
CA ALA A 44 -11.50 -37.73 24.13
C ALA A 44 -11.26 -38.79 25.24
N PRO A 45 -11.42 -40.10 24.98
CA PRO A 45 -10.89 -41.16 25.82
C PRO A 45 -9.51 -41.63 25.35
N ALA A 46 -8.75 -42.24 26.27
CA ALA A 46 -7.34 -42.57 26.15
C ALA A 46 -7.02 -44.01 25.71
N SER A 47 -5.98 -44.13 24.85
CA SER A 47 -5.00 -45.25 24.64
C SER A 47 -5.49 -46.65 24.21
N PRO A 48 -4.64 -47.59 23.69
CA PRO A 48 -3.16 -47.62 23.69
C PRO A 48 -2.47 -48.00 22.34
N ALA A 49 -1.16 -48.27 22.46
CA ALA A 49 -0.05 -48.40 21.49
C ALA A 49 -0.01 -49.55 20.45
N ARG A 50 0.90 -49.34 19.47
CA ARG A 50 1.93 -50.22 18.86
C ARG A 50 1.67 -51.00 17.55
N GLU A 51 2.68 -50.89 16.65
CA GLU A 51 3.15 -51.79 15.55
C GLU A 51 2.17 -52.14 14.41
N GLU A 52 2.52 -52.40 13.14
CA GLU A 52 3.71 -52.40 12.26
C GLU A 52 3.17 -52.61 10.81
N LEU A 53 3.93 -52.20 9.79
CA LEU A 53 4.01 -52.74 8.41
C LEU A 53 2.77 -52.82 7.48
N GLY A 54 2.91 -52.18 6.31
CA GLY A 54 2.79 -52.90 5.03
C GLY A 54 1.54 -52.74 4.17
N ALA A 55 1.81 -52.59 2.87
CA ALA A 55 1.03 -53.05 1.72
C ALA A 55 -0.04 -52.12 1.07
N TRP A 56 0.03 -52.18 -0.26
CA TRP A 56 -0.75 -51.52 -1.29
C TRP A 56 -2.21 -52.01 -1.34
N GLY A 57 -3.16 -51.15 -1.72
CA GLY A 57 -4.50 -51.60 -2.10
C GLY A 57 -5.45 -50.48 -2.54
N ARG A 58 -5.77 -50.45 -3.85
CA ARG A 58 -6.91 -49.72 -4.43
C ARG A 58 -8.22 -50.41 -4.05
N ALA A 59 -9.28 -49.65 -3.77
CA ALA A 59 -10.65 -50.04 -4.13
C ALA A 59 -11.65 -48.88 -4.09
N ARG A 60 -12.47 -48.80 -5.14
CA ARG A 60 -13.69 -47.98 -5.28
C ARG A 60 -14.87 -48.69 -4.60
N ARG A 61 -15.86 -47.90 -4.16
CA ARG A 61 -17.35 -48.05 -4.32
C ARG A 61 -18.04 -47.15 -3.27
N ALA A 62 -18.83 -46.15 -3.68
CA ALA A 62 -20.23 -46.18 -4.11
C ALA A 62 -21.23 -46.14 -2.94
N ALA A 63 -21.92 -45.00 -2.85
CA ALA A 63 -23.33 -44.73 -2.50
C ALA A 63 -24.01 -45.46 -1.32
N SER A 64 -24.55 -44.65 -0.40
CA SER A 64 -25.90 -44.83 0.16
C SER A 64 -26.33 -43.56 0.94
N GLY A 65 -27.45 -42.93 0.55
CA GLY A 65 -28.22 -42.04 1.44
C GLY A 65 -28.90 -42.83 2.57
N PRO A 66 -29.59 -42.19 3.55
CA PRO A 66 -30.97 -41.76 3.28
C PRO A 66 -31.54 -40.56 4.11
N ARG A 67 -32.71 -40.09 3.62
CA ARG A 67 -33.94 -39.63 4.33
C ARG A 67 -33.97 -38.31 5.14
N HIS A 68 -34.54 -37.30 4.48
CA HIS A 68 -35.65 -36.40 4.85
C HIS A 68 -35.98 -36.16 6.35
N SER A 69 -36.04 -34.87 6.72
CA SER A 69 -37.07 -34.34 7.62
C SER A 69 -37.56 -33.00 7.04
N ALA A 70 -38.87 -32.93 6.84
CA ALA A 70 -39.60 -31.77 6.35
C ALA A 70 -39.83 -30.79 7.50
N CYS A 71 -39.58 -29.50 7.26
CA CYS A 71 -40.20 -28.41 8.01
C CYS A 71 -41.05 -27.63 7.02
N VAL A 72 -42.35 -27.62 7.30
CA VAL A 72 -43.40 -26.95 6.54
C VAL A 72 -43.58 -25.59 7.21
N ASP A 73 -43.10 -24.52 6.59
CA ASP A 73 -43.40 -23.16 7.05
C ASP A 73 -44.41 -22.50 6.10
N SER A 74 -45.61 -22.35 6.64
CA SER A 74 -46.75 -21.67 6.05
C SER A 74 -46.47 -20.17 5.96
N VAL A 75 -46.24 -19.64 4.76
CA VAL A 75 -46.14 -18.19 4.51
C VAL A 75 -47.53 -17.65 4.14
N PRO A 76 -48.14 -16.74 4.92
CA PRO A 76 -49.39 -16.11 4.52
C PRO A 76 -49.16 -15.12 3.37
N ARG A 77 -49.93 -15.33 2.29
CA ARG A 77 -50.15 -14.41 1.17
C ARG A 77 -50.93 -13.19 1.66
N SER A 78 -50.27 -12.04 1.85
CA SER A 78 -50.93 -10.73 1.72
C SER A 78 -49.92 -9.59 1.72
N LEU A 79 -49.64 -9.06 0.53
CA LEU A 79 -49.40 -7.64 0.20
C LEU A 79 -48.65 -7.57 -1.13
N VAL A 80 -49.34 -8.00 -2.19
CA VAL A 80 -49.04 -7.49 -3.52
C VAL A 80 -49.58 -6.06 -3.50
N ARG A 81 -48.66 -5.09 -3.48
CA ARG A 81 -48.99 -3.68 -3.58
C ARG A 81 -48.50 -3.22 -4.95
N ASP A 82 -49.44 -2.88 -5.80
CA ASP A 82 -49.25 -2.47 -7.18
C ASP A 82 -48.34 -1.23 -7.28
N PHE A 83 -47.29 -1.30 -8.10
CA PHE A 83 -46.47 -0.14 -8.48
C PHE A 83 -46.74 0.22 -9.94
N PRO A 84 -47.26 1.43 -10.25
CA PRO A 84 -47.56 1.84 -11.60
C PRO A 84 -46.30 2.35 -12.34
N ALA A 85 -46.42 2.37 -13.66
CA ALA A 85 -45.45 2.75 -14.67
C ALA A 85 -44.66 4.06 -14.38
N MET A 86 -43.34 3.93 -14.23
CA MET A 86 -42.36 5.02 -14.39
C MET A 86 -41.06 4.43 -14.98
N LEU A 87 -40.95 4.36 -16.32
CA LEU A 87 -39.76 3.78 -16.98
C LEU A 87 -39.11 4.70 -18.04
N LEU A 88 -39.41 6.00 -18.05
CA LEU A 88 -38.81 6.94 -19.02
C LEU A 88 -37.96 8.10 -18.44
N PRO A 89 -38.09 8.57 -17.18
CA PRO A 89 -37.15 9.57 -16.63
C PRO A 89 -35.82 8.98 -16.11
N SER A 90 -35.68 7.65 -16.09
CA SER A 90 -34.55 6.94 -15.47
C SER A 90 -33.29 6.86 -16.35
N LEU A 91 -33.40 6.94 -17.68
CA LEU A 91 -32.21 6.89 -18.55
C LEU A 91 -31.37 8.17 -18.46
N LEU A 92 -32.00 9.35 -18.40
CA LEU A 92 -31.28 10.63 -18.26
C LEU A 92 -30.61 10.76 -16.89
N GLY A 93 -31.28 10.31 -15.82
CA GLY A 93 -30.71 10.27 -14.46
C GLY A 93 -29.56 9.27 -14.31
N ALA A 94 -29.64 8.11 -14.96
CA ALA A 94 -28.56 7.13 -14.98
C ALA A 94 -27.34 7.63 -15.78
N LEU A 95 -27.55 8.29 -16.92
CA LEU A 95 -26.47 8.89 -17.72
C LEU A 95 -25.81 10.07 -16.99
N ALA A 96 -26.59 10.93 -16.32
CA ALA A 96 -26.05 12.00 -15.48
C ALA A 96 -25.25 11.46 -14.28
N SER A 97 -25.71 10.36 -13.66
CA SER A 97 -24.99 9.70 -12.56
C SER A 97 -23.71 8.99 -13.02
N LEU A 98 -23.71 8.34 -14.19
CA LEU A 98 -22.49 7.79 -14.79
C LEU A 98 -21.49 8.90 -15.18
N LEU A 99 -21.97 10.04 -15.68
CA LEU A 99 -21.11 11.19 -16.02
C LEU A 99 -20.48 11.82 -14.76
N LEU A 100 -21.20 11.84 -13.62
CA LEU A 100 -20.67 12.31 -12.34
C LEU A 100 -19.61 11.36 -11.73
N LEU A 101 -19.71 10.04 -11.95
CA LEU A 101 -18.70 9.08 -11.46
C LEU A 101 -17.36 9.16 -12.21
N GLN A 102 -17.33 9.70 -13.43
CA GLN A 102 -16.10 9.80 -14.24
C GLN A 102 -15.14 10.93 -13.79
N LEU A 103 -15.57 11.82 -12.88
CA LEU A 103 -14.80 13.03 -12.52
C LEU A 103 -13.94 12.89 -11.27
N VAL A 104 -13.95 11.73 -10.60
CA VAL A 104 -13.16 11.50 -9.38
C VAL A 104 -11.82 10.81 -9.68
N GLY A 105 -11.17 11.20 -10.78
CA GLY A 105 -9.76 10.90 -11.01
C GLY A 105 -8.92 11.94 -10.29
N GLY A 106 -8.71 11.79 -8.97
CA GLY A 106 -7.92 12.73 -8.18
C GLY A 106 -6.45 12.74 -8.64
N GLN A 107 -6.03 13.78 -9.35
CA GLN A 107 -4.62 14.00 -9.67
C GLN A 107 -3.86 14.34 -8.39
N VAL A 108 -2.68 13.73 -8.17
CA VAL A 108 -1.82 14.04 -7.03
C VAL A 108 -1.33 15.50 -7.15
N PRO A 109 -1.61 16.38 -6.16
CA PRO A 109 -1.19 17.78 -6.20
C PRO A 109 0.32 17.91 -6.37
N GLY A 110 0.77 18.79 -7.26
CA GLY A 110 2.21 19.04 -7.48
C GLY A 110 2.98 17.90 -8.15
N TRP A 111 2.34 16.77 -8.46
CA TRP A 111 2.95 15.66 -9.19
C TRP A 111 2.89 15.93 -10.70
N THR A 112 4.05 16.04 -11.33
CA THR A 112 4.21 16.39 -12.75
C THR A 112 5.37 15.61 -13.37
N GLU A 113 5.42 15.56 -14.70
CA GLU A 113 6.55 14.95 -15.43
C GLU A 113 7.89 15.60 -15.07
N LYS A 114 7.91 16.93 -14.91
CA LYS A 114 9.10 17.65 -14.44
C LYS A 114 9.55 17.16 -13.07
N CYS A 115 8.60 16.83 -12.19
CA CYS A 115 8.88 16.40 -10.83
C CYS A 115 9.59 15.06 -10.80
N ILE A 116 8.99 14.04 -11.41
CA ILE A 116 9.58 12.70 -11.47
C ILE A 116 10.92 12.72 -12.20
N THR A 117 11.09 13.57 -13.23
CA THR A 117 12.37 13.76 -13.93
C THR A 117 13.45 14.27 -12.99
N CYS A 118 13.16 15.26 -12.14
CA CYS A 118 14.16 15.79 -11.21
C CYS A 118 14.46 14.87 -10.04
N ILE A 119 13.49 14.05 -9.62
CA ILE A 119 13.74 12.97 -8.65
C ILE A 119 14.71 11.94 -9.26
N CYS A 120 14.48 11.54 -10.51
CA CYS A 120 15.35 10.64 -11.25
C CYS A 120 16.79 11.17 -11.41
N ASP A 121 16.93 12.46 -11.79
CA ASP A 121 18.22 13.14 -11.90
C ASP A 121 18.97 13.15 -10.56
N ALA A 122 18.26 13.47 -9.47
CA ALA A 122 18.82 13.50 -8.13
C ALA A 122 19.20 12.12 -7.57
N SER A 123 18.46 11.06 -7.94
CA SER A 123 18.74 9.70 -7.47
C SER A 123 19.99 9.10 -8.13
N SER A 124 20.13 9.22 -9.45
CA SER A 124 21.22 8.55 -10.18
C SER A 124 21.72 9.28 -11.42
N GLY A 125 21.28 10.52 -11.66
CA GLY A 125 21.42 11.18 -12.96
C GLY A 125 20.59 10.50 -14.05
N CYS A 126 19.46 9.88 -13.68
CA CYS A 126 18.66 9.04 -14.57
C CYS A 126 19.44 7.91 -15.26
N ASN A 127 20.40 7.30 -14.56
CA ASN A 127 21.20 6.23 -15.15
C ASN A 127 20.42 4.90 -15.16
N GLU A 128 19.83 4.57 -16.30
CA GLU A 128 19.08 3.30 -16.50
C GLU A 128 19.96 2.05 -16.38
N THR A 129 21.29 2.20 -16.49
CA THR A 129 22.25 1.09 -16.48
C THR A 129 22.92 0.85 -15.12
N ILE A 130 22.55 1.63 -14.09
CA ILE A 130 23.20 1.58 -12.77
C ILE A 130 23.05 0.22 -12.06
N GLY A 131 22.09 -0.60 -12.47
CA GLY A 131 21.83 -1.90 -11.85
C GLY A 131 21.29 -1.74 -10.43
N CYS A 132 21.82 -2.52 -9.50
CA CYS A 132 21.43 -2.49 -8.10
C CYS A 132 22.64 -2.26 -7.19
N LEU A 133 22.44 -1.40 -6.19
CA LEU A 133 23.40 -1.07 -5.15
C LEU A 133 22.95 -1.67 -3.82
N GLN A 134 23.90 -2.05 -2.97
CA GLN A 134 23.65 -2.59 -1.65
C GLN A 134 24.20 -1.63 -0.59
N ASP A 135 23.35 -1.18 0.33
CA ASP A 135 23.76 -0.37 1.49
C ASP A 135 23.02 -0.87 2.74
N ASN A 136 23.74 -1.07 3.86
CA ASN A 136 23.17 -1.48 5.14
C ASN A 136 22.14 -2.65 5.08
N ASN A 137 22.42 -3.69 4.27
CA ASN A 137 21.51 -4.82 3.99
C ASN A 137 20.19 -4.45 3.29
N VAL A 138 20.04 -3.22 2.81
CA VAL A 138 18.97 -2.77 1.92
C VAL A 138 19.49 -2.68 0.48
N LYS A 139 18.75 -3.27 -0.45
CA LYS A 139 19.05 -3.25 -1.88
C LYS A 139 18.25 -2.13 -2.56
N TYR A 140 18.93 -1.30 -3.33
CA TYR A 140 18.38 -0.18 -4.10
C TYR A 140 18.64 -0.42 -5.58
N CYS A 141 17.65 -0.28 -6.44
CA CYS A 141 17.76 -0.66 -7.86
C CYS A 141 17.24 0.42 -8.80
N GLY A 142 17.86 0.48 -9.98
CA GLY A 142 17.44 1.29 -11.11
C GLY A 142 17.69 2.79 -10.96
N MET A 143 17.23 3.55 -11.95
CA MET A 143 17.51 4.98 -12.05
C MET A 143 16.92 5.82 -10.89
N PHE A 144 15.91 5.28 -10.22
CA PHE A 144 15.27 5.92 -9.07
C PHE A 144 15.84 5.43 -7.74
N LEU A 145 16.83 4.52 -7.73
CA LEU A 145 17.35 3.89 -6.52
C LEU A 145 16.22 3.39 -5.59
N ILE A 146 15.27 2.64 -6.15
CA ILE A 146 14.10 2.16 -5.41
C ILE A 146 14.54 1.00 -4.51
N SER A 147 14.17 1.05 -3.23
CA SER A 147 14.40 -0.05 -2.30
C SER A 147 13.31 -1.12 -2.38
N HIS A 148 13.61 -2.36 -1.99
CA HIS A 148 12.60 -3.42 -1.95
C HIS A 148 11.37 -3.07 -1.08
N PRO A 149 11.50 -2.50 0.14
CA PRO A 149 10.35 -2.03 0.92
C PRO A 149 9.54 -0.94 0.20
N TYR A 150 10.21 0.01 -0.47
CA TYR A 150 9.53 1.05 -1.25
C TYR A 150 8.66 0.43 -2.35
N TRP A 151 9.21 -0.53 -3.09
CA TRP A 151 8.47 -1.25 -4.13
C TRP A 151 7.29 -2.05 -3.57
N LYS A 152 7.45 -2.67 -2.40
CA LYS A 152 6.35 -3.35 -1.68
C LYS A 152 5.23 -2.40 -1.30
N ASP A 153 5.58 -1.26 -0.71
CA ASP A 153 4.63 -0.24 -0.28
C ASP A 153 3.92 0.44 -1.47
N ALA A 154 4.57 0.50 -2.63
CA ALA A 154 3.98 0.96 -3.89
C ALA A 154 2.93 0.01 -4.46
N GLY A 155 2.76 -1.19 -3.91
CA GLY A 155 1.82 -2.20 -4.40
C GLY A 155 2.45 -3.27 -5.29
N GLU A 156 3.78 -3.41 -5.23
CA GLU A 156 4.53 -4.47 -5.91
C GLU A 156 4.27 -4.53 -7.43
N PRO A 157 4.34 -3.40 -8.16
CA PRO A 157 4.13 -3.42 -9.61
C PRO A 157 5.17 -4.31 -10.27
N VAL A 158 4.75 -5.05 -11.30
CA VAL A 158 5.63 -5.90 -12.10
C VAL A 158 5.45 -5.58 -13.58
N LEU A 159 6.32 -6.14 -14.42
CA LEU A 159 6.12 -6.11 -15.87
C LEU A 159 4.86 -6.90 -16.26
N ASP A 160 4.37 -6.64 -17.46
CA ASP A 160 3.22 -7.37 -17.99
C ASP A 160 3.53 -8.88 -18.02
N PHE A 161 2.55 -9.68 -17.61
CA PHE A 161 2.64 -11.14 -17.50
C PHE A 161 3.67 -11.68 -16.47
N ASP A 162 4.18 -10.82 -15.58
CA ASP A 162 5.04 -11.23 -14.46
C ASP A 162 4.24 -11.35 -13.13
N ASN A 163 4.87 -11.83 -12.06
CA ASN A 163 4.25 -12.05 -10.76
C ASN A 163 5.06 -11.40 -9.62
N PRO A 164 4.43 -10.63 -8.72
CA PRO A 164 5.15 -9.95 -7.61
C PRO A 164 5.81 -10.91 -6.61
N THR A 165 5.36 -12.16 -6.52
CA THR A 165 5.96 -13.17 -5.65
C THR A 165 7.14 -13.92 -6.30
N ARG A 166 7.41 -13.70 -7.59
CA ARG A 166 8.54 -14.34 -8.29
C ARG A 166 9.86 -13.81 -7.71
N PRO A 167 10.83 -14.69 -7.39
CA PRO A 167 12.18 -14.25 -7.08
C PRO A 167 12.75 -13.39 -8.22
N GLY A 168 13.21 -12.19 -7.90
CA GLY A 168 13.73 -11.23 -8.87
C GLY A 168 12.68 -10.27 -9.47
N ALA A 169 11.40 -10.36 -9.12
CA ALA A 169 10.36 -9.46 -9.66
C ALA A 169 10.64 -7.98 -9.35
N PHE A 170 11.12 -7.71 -8.13
CA PHE A 170 11.55 -6.38 -7.70
C PHE A 170 12.64 -5.82 -8.63
N GLU A 171 13.73 -6.56 -8.84
CA GLU A 171 14.83 -6.14 -9.71
C GLU A 171 14.37 -5.98 -11.15
N THR A 172 13.61 -6.94 -11.67
CA THR A 172 13.09 -6.89 -13.04
C THR A 172 12.24 -5.63 -13.26
N CYS A 173 11.36 -5.27 -12.32
CA CYS A 173 10.56 -4.05 -12.44
C CYS A 173 11.40 -2.77 -12.26
N THR A 174 12.22 -2.70 -11.23
CA THR A 174 12.94 -1.45 -10.90
C THR A 174 14.07 -1.12 -11.87
N LEU A 175 14.58 -2.10 -12.61
CA LEU A 175 15.54 -1.90 -13.71
C LEU A 175 14.87 -1.52 -15.04
N ASP A 176 13.56 -1.72 -15.18
CA ASP A 176 12.79 -1.25 -16.33
C ASP A 176 12.27 0.18 -16.10
N SER A 177 12.50 1.09 -17.05
CA SER A 177 12.21 2.51 -16.85
C SER A 177 10.73 2.81 -16.64
N TYR A 178 9.87 2.08 -17.34
CA TYR A 178 8.43 2.24 -17.23
C TYR A 178 7.87 1.64 -15.93
N CYS A 179 8.35 0.47 -15.52
CA CYS A 179 7.92 -0.15 -14.27
C CYS A 179 8.48 0.57 -13.04
N ALA A 180 9.72 1.06 -13.11
CA ALA A 180 10.31 1.88 -12.06
C ALA A 180 9.55 3.20 -11.87
N SER A 181 9.25 3.93 -12.96
CA SER A 181 8.45 5.16 -12.87
C SER A 181 7.03 4.89 -12.37
N ARG A 182 6.38 3.79 -12.78
CA ARG A 182 5.10 3.33 -12.22
C ARG A 182 5.19 3.07 -10.71
N THR A 183 6.28 2.47 -10.24
CA THR A 183 6.53 2.25 -8.81
C THR A 183 6.58 3.58 -8.05
N VAL A 184 7.32 4.57 -8.55
CA VAL A 184 7.39 5.90 -7.93
C VAL A 184 6.03 6.59 -7.94
N ASN A 185 5.32 6.56 -9.08
CA ASN A 185 3.98 7.13 -9.22
C ASN A 185 3.00 6.54 -8.18
N GLN A 186 2.97 5.22 -8.04
CA GLN A 186 2.07 4.55 -7.10
C GLN A 186 2.44 4.85 -5.64
N TYR A 187 3.72 4.86 -5.31
CA TYR A 187 4.19 5.22 -3.96
C TYR A 187 3.80 6.66 -3.59
N VAL A 188 4.10 7.63 -4.46
CA VAL A 188 3.74 9.03 -4.24
C VAL A 188 2.23 9.21 -4.16
N THR A 189 1.46 8.56 -5.03
CA THR A 189 -0.01 8.58 -4.97
C THR A 189 -0.56 8.06 -3.64
N ARG A 190 0.11 7.06 -3.05
CA ARG A 190 -0.31 6.47 -1.78
C ARG A 190 0.07 7.31 -0.56
N PHE A 191 1.19 8.03 -0.62
CA PHE A 191 1.81 8.62 0.57
C PHE A 191 2.00 10.14 0.54
N PHE A 192 1.53 10.83 -0.51
CA PHE A 192 1.71 12.29 -0.59
C PHE A 192 1.14 13.00 0.64
N THR A 193 1.93 13.91 1.19
CA THR A 193 1.59 14.72 2.37
C THR A 193 2.45 15.97 2.37
N ASP A 194 2.08 16.97 3.17
CA ASP A 194 2.90 18.19 3.36
C ASP A 194 4.05 17.86 4.33
N CYS A 195 5.24 17.68 3.78
CA CYS A 195 6.42 17.22 4.50
C CYS A 195 7.23 18.39 5.07
N ASN A 196 7.27 19.52 4.37
CA ASN A 196 8.00 20.71 4.82
C ASN A 196 7.14 21.69 5.64
N ARG A 197 5.85 21.36 5.87
CA ARG A 197 4.87 22.10 6.68
C ARG A 197 4.57 23.50 6.15
N ASN A 198 4.62 23.68 4.84
CA ASN A 198 4.34 24.96 4.19
C ASN A 198 2.86 25.14 3.76
N LYS A 199 2.00 24.16 4.12
CA LYS A 199 0.56 24.08 3.80
C LYS A 199 0.25 23.84 2.32
N ARG A 200 1.24 23.42 1.53
CA ARG A 200 1.08 22.99 0.13
C ARG A 200 1.70 21.62 -0.01
N ILE A 201 1.18 20.86 -0.98
CA ILE A 201 1.77 19.60 -1.39
C ILE A 201 2.28 19.83 -2.81
N GLU A 202 3.59 19.93 -2.93
CA GLU A 202 4.30 20.26 -4.16
C GLU A 202 5.37 19.20 -4.47
N CYS A 203 6.11 19.38 -5.56
CA CYS A 203 7.17 18.44 -5.92
C CYS A 203 8.27 18.31 -4.84
N ASP A 204 8.50 19.35 -4.06
CA ASP A 204 9.45 19.33 -2.94
C ASP A 204 9.08 18.24 -1.91
N ASP A 205 7.79 18.10 -1.61
CA ASP A 205 7.28 17.08 -0.69
C ASP A 205 7.43 15.68 -1.27
N HIS A 206 7.12 15.50 -2.56
CA HIS A 206 7.29 14.23 -3.25
C HIS A 206 8.75 13.78 -3.30
N ALA A 207 9.70 14.72 -3.47
CA ALA A 207 11.13 14.43 -3.42
C ALA A 207 11.59 14.00 -2.02
N ARG A 208 11.04 14.61 -0.95
CA ARG A 208 11.29 14.21 0.44
C ARG A 208 10.72 12.82 0.75
N ILE A 209 9.52 12.52 0.25
CA ILE A 209 8.87 11.21 0.36
C ILE A 209 9.69 10.15 -0.37
N HIS A 210 10.22 10.47 -1.56
CA HIS A 210 11.07 9.53 -2.29
C HIS A 210 12.37 9.22 -1.51
N PHE A 211 13.01 10.25 -0.95
CA PHE A 211 14.30 10.10 -0.28
C PHE A 211 14.21 9.45 1.12
N PHE A 212 13.25 9.88 1.95
CA PHE A 212 13.13 9.40 3.33
C PHE A 212 12.06 8.32 3.54
N GLY A 213 11.18 8.12 2.55
CA GLY A 213 9.92 7.43 2.75
C GLY A 213 8.89 8.29 3.49
N ALA A 214 7.62 7.87 3.42
CA ALA A 214 6.49 8.60 3.99
C ALA A 214 6.64 8.89 5.49
N ALA A 215 7.13 7.93 6.26
CA ALA A 215 7.21 8.02 7.73
C ALA A 215 8.21 9.07 8.23
N ARG A 216 9.18 9.47 7.40
CA ARG A 216 10.29 10.34 7.82
C ARG A 216 10.49 11.55 6.91
N CYS A 217 9.53 11.88 6.05
CA CYS A 217 9.69 12.95 5.06
C CYS A 217 9.86 14.36 5.67
N THR A 218 9.56 14.53 6.95
CA THR A 218 9.77 15.79 7.71
C THR A 218 11.21 15.96 8.22
N ALA A 219 12.09 14.99 8.00
CA ALA A 219 13.50 15.09 8.38
C ALA A 219 14.24 16.16 7.55
N PRO A 220 15.30 16.80 8.09
CA PRO A 220 16.12 17.75 7.35
C PRO A 220 16.77 17.08 6.14
N ILE A 221 16.62 17.68 4.97
CA ILE A 221 17.10 17.14 3.68
C ILE A 221 18.09 18.08 2.99
N GLU A 222 18.16 19.33 3.43
CA GLU A 222 18.72 20.46 2.70
C GLU A 222 20.22 20.29 2.41
N ASP A 223 20.94 19.61 3.30
CA ASP A 223 22.38 19.39 3.18
C ASP A 223 22.75 18.16 2.34
N THR A 224 21.79 17.31 1.98
CA THR A 224 22.04 16.09 1.21
C THR A 224 22.41 16.42 -0.24
N LEU A 225 23.27 15.59 -0.85
CA LEU A 225 23.60 15.72 -2.28
C LEU A 225 22.35 15.54 -3.15
N TYR A 226 21.52 14.55 -2.83
CA TYR A 226 20.23 14.31 -3.49
C TYR A 226 19.39 15.58 -3.57
N TYR A 227 19.16 16.29 -2.45
CA TYR A 227 18.29 17.46 -2.47
C TYR A 227 18.91 18.64 -3.22
N LYS A 228 20.23 18.83 -3.12
CA LYS A 228 20.95 19.85 -3.89
C LYS A 228 20.82 19.61 -5.40
N ASP A 229 20.98 18.37 -5.84
CA ASP A 229 20.81 17.97 -7.24
C ASP A 229 19.35 18.10 -7.69
N PHE A 230 18.40 17.67 -6.87
CA PHE A 230 16.97 17.85 -7.10
C PHE A 230 16.61 19.33 -7.28
N ARG A 231 17.03 20.21 -6.36
CA ARG A 231 16.76 21.65 -6.42
C ARG A 231 17.36 22.27 -7.67
N ARG A 232 18.60 21.93 -8.02
CA ARG A 232 19.24 22.38 -9.27
C ARG A 232 18.41 22.00 -10.50
N CYS A 233 17.94 20.77 -10.60
CA CYS A 233 17.07 20.34 -11.69
C CYS A 233 15.72 21.08 -11.68
N TRP A 234 15.07 21.15 -10.51
CA TRP A 234 13.74 21.72 -10.36
C TRP A 234 13.71 23.21 -10.69
N ASP A 235 14.68 23.96 -10.19
CA ASP A 235 14.80 25.39 -10.41
C ASP A 235 15.08 25.67 -11.90
N LYS A 236 15.96 24.91 -12.55
CA LYS A 236 16.20 25.03 -14.00
C LYS A 236 14.94 24.79 -14.84
N LYS A 237 14.10 23.83 -14.47
CA LYS A 237 12.89 23.46 -15.24
C LYS A 237 11.67 24.34 -14.97
N ASN A 238 11.65 25.08 -13.86
CA ASN A 238 10.53 25.95 -13.47
C ASN A 238 10.86 27.45 -13.50
N PHE A 239 12.14 27.80 -13.44
CA PHE A 239 12.65 29.17 -13.52
C PHE A 239 13.81 29.23 -14.53
N PRO A 240 13.54 28.98 -15.83
CA PRO A 240 14.57 29.13 -16.84
C PRO A 240 15.07 30.57 -16.83
N PRO A 241 16.39 30.82 -16.93
CA PRO A 241 16.89 32.18 -17.05
C PRO A 241 16.22 32.84 -18.24
N THR A 242 15.61 34.01 -18.01
CA THR A 242 15.08 34.85 -19.09
C THR A 242 16.23 35.11 -20.05
N LEU A 243 16.11 34.61 -21.28
CA LEU A 243 17.04 34.95 -22.35
C LEU A 243 16.90 36.45 -22.61
N THR A 244 17.76 37.26 -21.99
CA THR A 244 17.97 38.64 -22.39
C THR A 244 18.55 38.60 -23.79
N THR A 245 17.70 38.81 -24.78
CA THR A 245 18.07 39.03 -26.19
C THR A 245 18.58 40.45 -26.35
#